data_AF-A0A935APB5-F1
#
_entry.id   AF-A0A935APB5-F1
#
_cell.length_a   1.000
_cell.length_b   1.000
_cell.length_c   1.000
_cell.angle_alpha   90.00
_cell.angle_beta   90.00
_cell.angle_gamma   90.00
#
_symmetry.space_group_name_H-M   'P 1'
#
loop_
_entity.id
_entity.type
_entity.pdbx_description
1 polymer ?
#
loop_
_entity_poly.entity_id
_entity_poly.type
_entity_poly.pdbx_seq_one_letter_code
_entity_poly.pdbx_strand_id
1 'polypeptide(L)'
;MSLPSRVPRLMPRMASIVLAAAIALPATGALALPTVVNEFNSLYVGVDGVGAASVSGTATYDFVGIGVRSTDPQLTGHAPFAGNPVGTLEVGVGATLNLNYLPGTIGAPVFRPLDNSVVVGNSLGTTGTLNVSGGAVSAPMLFVGQADGLRPSTGTVNITAGGQFNATLDSSATGPLPGFPAISIGRGLGSVGTINVSGAGSRLEASVGMMSLAREGNGTLNVQAGGVVAVGNTVFLSTISSAGSATVRVDGSGSMLDAGSHDILVGIANSKTNDPNHGTAVLDVRNGGEVKGTVYVGSGGTLTGNGLITGNVTNLGGTVKPGNSPGTLHVAGDYSQDGGLIVIEIAGPSAFDILDVTNAVMLDNVLIRFVFTGGFGPSTGAAFDFLKGASLSLDDVSYEVEGLMAGFSYGVSDLNGVLSLTARTDGSPIPEPYTLLLAGVGLLALLMRRLS
;
A
#
# COMPACT_ATOMS: atom_id res chain seq x y z
N MET A 1 25.90 -49.20 -77.97
CA MET A 1 26.39 -48.20 -78.92
C MET A 1 25.37 -47.05 -78.96
N SER A 2 25.83 -45.79 -79.09
CA SER A 2 25.04 -44.55 -79.30
C SER A 2 23.85 -44.20 -78.38
N LEU A 3 24.00 -43.14 -77.58
CA LEU A 3 22.95 -42.12 -77.38
C LEU A 3 22.75 -41.33 -78.70
N PRO A 4 21.52 -40.98 -79.11
CA PRO A 4 21.04 -39.57 -79.03
C PRO A 4 19.50 -39.41 -78.89
N SER A 5 18.88 -38.20 -78.85
CA SER A 5 19.17 -36.97 -78.07
C SER A 5 18.03 -35.93 -78.19
N ARG A 6 17.98 -34.95 -77.27
CA ARG A 6 17.48 -33.54 -77.41
C ARG A 6 15.97 -33.18 -77.48
N VAL A 7 15.62 -32.27 -76.54
CA VAL A 7 14.70 -31.11 -76.61
C VAL A 7 13.18 -31.31 -76.42
N PRO A 8 12.64 -30.84 -75.27
CA PRO A 8 11.26 -30.35 -75.14
C PRO A 8 11.14 -28.84 -75.44
N ARG A 9 10.01 -28.42 -76.02
CA ARG A 9 9.67 -27.00 -76.24
C ARG A 9 9.10 -26.35 -74.96
N LEU A 10 9.44 -25.08 -74.73
CA LEU A 10 8.67 -24.14 -73.90
C LEU A 10 7.27 -23.95 -74.51
N MET A 11 6.17 -23.60 -73.82
CA MET A 11 5.87 -22.56 -72.82
C MET A 11 4.41 -22.80 -72.30
N PRO A 12 3.82 -22.02 -71.37
CA PRO A 12 4.36 -20.97 -70.50
C PRO A 12 4.09 -21.20 -68.98
N ARG A 13 4.65 -20.34 -68.13
CA ARG A 13 4.44 -20.32 -66.67
C ARG A 13 3.06 -19.76 -66.29
N MET A 14 2.32 -20.46 -65.42
CA MET A 14 1.49 -19.77 -64.42
C MET A 14 2.34 -19.54 -63.16
N ALA A 15 2.37 -18.31 -62.66
CA ALA A 15 3.06 -17.97 -61.43
C ALA A 15 2.13 -18.21 -60.22
N SER A 16 2.21 -19.39 -59.62
CA SER A 16 1.61 -19.62 -58.30
C SER A 16 2.42 -18.86 -57.24
N ILE A 17 1.85 -17.77 -56.72
CA ILE A 17 2.38 -17.10 -55.53
C ILE A 17 2.12 -18.03 -54.34
N VAL A 18 3.15 -18.80 -53.96
CA VAL A 18 3.13 -19.54 -52.69
C VAL A 18 3.38 -18.52 -51.58
N LEU A 19 2.29 -18.10 -50.93
CA LEU A 19 2.37 -17.30 -49.72
C LEU A 19 2.94 -18.19 -48.61
N ALA A 20 4.24 -18.07 -48.35
CA ALA A 20 4.90 -18.77 -47.26
C ALA A 20 4.36 -18.22 -45.92
N ALA A 21 3.39 -18.92 -45.35
CA ALA A 21 2.97 -18.68 -43.98
C ALA A 21 4.14 -19.05 -43.04
N ALA A 22 4.93 -18.04 -42.67
CA ALA A 22 5.91 -18.17 -41.62
C ALA A 22 5.17 -18.45 -40.31
N ILE A 23 5.10 -19.72 -39.92
CA ILE A 23 4.73 -20.11 -38.57
C ILE A 23 5.88 -19.59 -37.69
N ALA A 24 5.70 -18.40 -37.16
CA ALA A 24 6.47 -17.94 -36.03
C ALA A 24 6.11 -18.86 -34.86
N LEU A 25 6.90 -19.90 -34.63
CA LEU A 25 6.94 -20.51 -33.31
C LEU A 25 7.24 -19.36 -32.33
N PRO A 26 6.49 -19.22 -31.23
CA PRO A 26 6.89 -18.28 -30.20
C PRO A 26 8.31 -18.67 -29.81
N ALA A 27 9.22 -17.70 -29.84
CA ALA A 27 10.55 -17.91 -29.28
C ALA A 27 10.32 -18.25 -27.81
N THR A 28 10.50 -19.53 -27.46
CA THR A 28 10.53 -19.96 -26.07
C THR A 28 11.74 -19.27 -25.47
N GLY A 29 11.50 -18.10 -24.86
CA GLY A 29 12.52 -17.42 -24.07
C GLY A 29 13.08 -18.46 -23.12
N ALA A 30 14.38 -18.71 -23.21
CA ALA A 30 15.01 -19.74 -22.40
C ALA A 30 14.69 -19.41 -20.95
N LEU A 31 13.94 -20.30 -20.28
CA LEU A 31 13.67 -20.16 -18.85
C LEU A 31 15.04 -20.02 -18.18
N ALA A 32 15.28 -18.86 -17.56
CA ALA A 32 16.50 -18.65 -16.83
C ALA A 32 16.62 -19.78 -15.81
N LEU A 33 17.73 -20.52 -15.87
CA LEU A 33 17.98 -21.56 -14.86
C LEU A 33 17.91 -20.89 -13.48
N PRO A 34 17.21 -21.47 -12.50
CA PRO A 34 17.04 -20.84 -11.19
C PRO A 34 18.38 -20.49 -10.56
N THR A 35 18.67 -19.20 -10.43
CA THR A 35 19.81 -18.76 -9.62
C THR A 35 19.44 -18.98 -8.17
N VAL A 36 20.33 -19.61 -7.40
CA VAL A 36 20.22 -19.63 -5.95
C VAL A 36 21.47 -18.96 -5.41
N VAL A 37 21.30 -17.74 -4.89
CA VAL A 37 22.35 -17.04 -4.16
C VAL A 37 22.16 -17.34 -2.68
N ASN A 38 23.08 -18.14 -2.12
CA ASN A 38 23.20 -18.39 -0.69
C ASN A 38 24.47 -17.69 -0.17
N GLU A 39 24.43 -17.17 1.06
CA GLU A 39 25.56 -16.61 1.84
C GLU A 39 25.97 -15.14 1.56
N PHE A 40 25.23 -14.17 2.14
CA PHE A 40 25.67 -12.77 2.32
C PHE A 40 25.24 -12.17 3.67
N ASN A 41 26.04 -11.24 4.20
CA ASN A 41 25.80 -10.58 5.50
C ASN A 41 24.69 -9.50 5.48
N SER A 42 24.37 -8.91 4.34
CA SER A 42 23.23 -8.01 4.11
C SER A 42 23.23 -7.57 2.65
N LEU A 43 22.06 -7.39 2.06
CA LEU A 43 21.89 -6.80 0.73
C LEU A 43 21.56 -5.32 0.88
N TYR A 44 22.34 -4.45 0.26
CA TYR A 44 22.04 -3.02 0.14
C TYR A 44 21.71 -2.65 -1.31
N VAL A 45 20.66 -1.86 -1.51
CA VAL A 45 20.24 -1.38 -2.83
C VAL A 45 20.09 0.15 -2.79
N GLY A 46 20.83 0.83 -3.66
CA GLY A 46 20.83 2.29 -3.73
C GLY A 46 21.50 2.94 -2.52
N VAL A 47 22.74 2.56 -2.24
CA VAL A 47 23.56 3.13 -1.19
C VAL A 47 24.87 3.59 -1.84
N ASP A 48 25.23 4.87 -1.65
CA ASP A 48 26.55 5.47 -1.92
C ASP A 48 27.19 5.23 -3.32
N GLY A 49 26.36 5.31 -4.38
CA GLY A 49 26.73 5.48 -5.80
C GLY A 49 25.57 5.14 -6.76
N VAL A 50 25.84 4.88 -8.05
CA VAL A 50 24.79 4.64 -9.08
C VAL A 50 25.01 3.33 -9.82
N GLY A 51 23.96 2.53 -9.99
CA GLY A 51 24.02 1.29 -10.77
C GLY A 51 22.71 0.49 -10.84
N ALA A 52 22.67 -0.50 -11.75
CA ALA A 52 21.59 -1.47 -11.85
C ALA A 52 22.16 -2.89 -12.01
N ALA A 53 21.53 -3.89 -11.42
CA ALA A 53 21.90 -5.30 -11.55
C ALA A 53 20.67 -6.20 -11.69
N SER A 54 20.87 -7.40 -12.25
CA SER A 54 19.83 -8.43 -12.37
C SER A 54 20.37 -9.81 -11.99
N VAL A 55 19.59 -10.57 -11.23
CA VAL A 55 19.89 -11.96 -10.86
C VAL A 55 19.34 -12.90 -11.94
N SER A 56 20.21 -13.70 -12.56
CA SER A 56 19.85 -14.68 -13.58
C SER A 56 20.92 -15.77 -13.74
N GLY A 57 20.53 -16.95 -14.24
CA GLY A 57 21.47 -18.05 -14.51
C GLY A 57 21.98 -18.75 -13.24
N THR A 58 23.22 -19.24 -13.24
CA THR A 58 23.79 -20.01 -12.09
C THR A 58 25.01 -19.33 -11.47
N ALA A 59 25.15 -18.02 -11.63
CA ALA A 59 26.28 -17.27 -11.09
C ALA A 59 26.11 -17.01 -9.58
N THR A 60 27.20 -17.12 -8.83
CA THR A 60 27.29 -16.54 -7.48
C THR A 60 27.48 -15.03 -7.63
N TYR A 61 26.62 -14.24 -7.03
CA TYR A 61 26.66 -12.77 -7.09
C TYR A 61 27.20 -12.21 -5.78
N ASP A 62 28.37 -11.56 -5.80
CA ASP A 62 28.88 -10.82 -4.65
C ASP A 62 28.15 -9.48 -4.49
N PHE A 63 27.15 -9.45 -3.60
CA PHE A 63 26.30 -8.27 -3.37
C PHE A 63 26.72 -7.45 -2.15
N VAL A 64 27.98 -7.01 -2.09
CA VAL A 64 28.38 -5.84 -1.26
C VAL A 64 27.85 -4.56 -1.90
N GLY A 65 26.52 -4.39 -1.83
CA GLY A 65 25.79 -3.16 -2.15
C GLY A 65 25.71 -2.79 -3.64
N ILE A 66 24.54 -2.95 -4.24
CA ILE A 66 24.28 -2.43 -5.60
C ILE A 66 24.18 -0.91 -5.51
N GLY A 67 25.30 -0.28 -5.88
CA GLY A 67 25.52 1.16 -5.82
C GLY A 67 26.78 1.56 -5.04
N VAL A 68 27.33 0.75 -4.14
CA VAL A 68 28.28 1.24 -3.13
C VAL A 68 29.69 1.48 -3.68
N ARG A 69 30.21 2.71 -3.49
CA ARG A 69 31.63 2.91 -3.14
C ARG A 69 31.72 3.22 -1.65
N SER A 70 32.48 2.44 -0.90
CA SER A 70 32.47 2.57 0.55
C SER A 70 33.46 3.61 1.10
N THR A 71 33.00 4.38 2.08
CA THR A 71 33.86 5.06 3.06
C THR A 71 33.50 4.67 4.51
N ASP A 72 32.77 3.57 4.70
CA ASP A 72 32.55 2.97 6.02
C ASP A 72 33.87 2.34 6.51
N PRO A 73 34.31 2.56 7.77
CA PRO A 73 35.54 1.97 8.30
C PRO A 73 35.61 0.43 8.27
N GLN A 74 34.51 -0.28 7.97
CA GLN A 74 34.48 -1.75 7.82
C GLN A 74 34.30 -2.26 6.37
N LEU A 75 34.17 -1.36 5.38
CA LEU A 75 34.07 -1.73 3.96
C LEU A 75 35.08 -0.89 3.16
N THR A 76 36.10 -1.52 2.57
CA THR A 76 37.26 -0.80 2.01
C THR A 76 37.07 -0.35 0.56
N GLY A 77 37.19 0.96 0.25
CA GLY A 77 37.32 1.44 -1.14
C GLY A 77 36.91 2.88 -1.41
N HIS A 78 37.74 3.86 -1.05
CA HIS A 78 37.39 5.29 -1.15
C HIS A 78 37.30 5.84 -2.58
N ALA A 79 36.19 6.52 -2.89
CA ALA A 79 36.19 7.68 -3.78
C ALA A 79 34.92 8.53 -3.54
N PRO A 80 35.02 9.87 -3.51
CA PRO A 80 33.85 10.73 -3.35
C PRO A 80 32.94 10.66 -4.58
N PHE A 81 31.64 10.49 -4.36
CA PHE A 81 30.60 10.61 -5.39
C PHE A 81 30.05 12.04 -5.44
N ALA A 82 29.71 12.53 -6.63
CA ALA A 82 29.08 13.83 -6.83
C ALA A 82 27.62 13.63 -7.28
N GLY A 83 26.67 13.85 -6.37
CA GLY A 83 25.23 13.70 -6.60
C GLY A 83 24.57 12.77 -5.57
N ASN A 84 23.28 12.49 -5.79
CA ASN A 84 22.51 11.56 -4.96
C ASN A 84 22.65 10.12 -5.49
N PRO A 85 23.01 9.13 -4.66
CA PRO A 85 23.03 7.72 -5.03
C PRO A 85 21.70 7.15 -5.52
N VAL A 86 21.72 6.28 -6.53
CA VAL A 86 20.54 5.59 -7.10
C VAL A 86 20.88 4.16 -7.51
N GLY A 87 20.24 3.16 -6.90
CA GLY A 87 20.49 1.74 -7.18
C GLY A 87 19.22 0.97 -7.52
N THR A 88 19.27 0.07 -8.51
CA THR A 88 18.17 -0.85 -8.85
C THR A 88 18.62 -2.31 -8.87
N LEU A 89 17.85 -3.21 -8.27
CA LEU A 89 18.04 -4.66 -8.34
C LEU A 89 16.79 -5.34 -8.93
N GLU A 90 16.98 -6.12 -10.00
CA GLU A 90 15.98 -7.03 -10.57
C GLU A 90 16.19 -8.47 -10.09
N VAL A 91 15.17 -9.07 -9.48
CA VAL A 91 15.06 -10.50 -9.17
C VAL A 91 13.94 -11.08 -10.04
N GLY A 92 14.33 -11.54 -11.23
CA GLY A 92 13.40 -11.98 -12.28
C GLY A 92 12.86 -13.41 -12.11
N VAL A 93 12.04 -13.84 -13.06
CA VAL A 93 11.34 -15.14 -13.05
C VAL A 93 12.29 -16.30 -12.78
N GLY A 94 12.02 -17.05 -11.70
CA GLY A 94 12.79 -18.22 -11.29
C GLY A 94 14.10 -17.93 -10.54
N ALA A 95 14.55 -16.66 -10.45
CA ALA A 95 15.67 -16.30 -9.60
C ALA A 95 15.31 -16.37 -8.11
N THR A 96 16.23 -16.85 -7.28
CA THR A 96 16.09 -16.95 -5.82
C THR A 96 17.29 -16.33 -5.11
N LEU A 97 17.03 -15.41 -4.17
CA LEU A 97 18.03 -14.83 -3.27
C LEU A 97 17.70 -15.23 -1.83
N ASN A 98 18.63 -15.92 -1.15
CA ASN A 98 18.47 -16.37 0.22
C ASN A 98 19.55 -15.75 1.13
N LEU A 99 19.12 -14.91 2.06
CA LEU A 99 19.90 -14.50 3.22
C LEU A 99 19.40 -15.33 4.42
N ASN A 100 20.29 -16.07 5.05
CA ASN A 100 20.00 -16.84 6.27
C ASN A 100 20.12 -15.95 7.52
N TYR A 101 19.62 -16.35 8.67
CA TYR A 101 19.93 -15.65 9.93
C TYR A 101 21.35 -16.03 10.43
N LEU A 102 22.16 -15.06 10.84
CA LEU A 102 23.47 -15.27 11.48
C LEU A 102 23.42 -14.74 12.93
N PRO A 103 23.53 -15.60 13.97
CA PRO A 103 23.40 -15.19 15.39
C PRO A 103 24.58 -14.36 15.97
N GLY A 104 25.35 -13.65 15.15
CA GLY A 104 26.72 -13.26 15.47
C GLY A 104 26.97 -11.82 15.96
N THR A 105 26.12 -10.85 15.61
CA THR A 105 26.52 -9.43 15.62
C THR A 105 25.42 -8.47 16.08
N ILE A 106 24.65 -8.87 17.09
CA ILE A 106 23.65 -8.00 17.76
C ILE A 106 24.37 -6.89 18.57
N GLY A 107 24.75 -5.82 17.87
CA GLY A 107 25.14 -4.54 18.45
C GLY A 107 23.93 -3.82 19.06
N ALA A 108 24.19 -2.92 20.02
CA ALA A 108 23.15 -2.18 20.73
C ALA A 108 22.18 -1.44 19.76
N PRO A 109 20.88 -1.31 20.10
CA PRO A 109 19.80 -0.90 19.18
C PRO A 109 19.89 0.53 18.59
N VAL A 110 20.99 1.25 18.85
CA VAL A 110 21.25 2.62 18.42
C VAL A 110 22.00 2.68 17.08
N PHE A 111 22.74 1.64 16.69
CA PHE A 111 23.66 1.66 15.53
C PHE A 111 23.42 0.55 14.49
N ARG A 112 22.15 0.24 14.25
CA ARG A 112 21.57 -0.63 13.19
C ARG A 112 21.57 -2.15 13.52
N PRO A 113 20.43 -2.86 13.30
CA PRO A 113 20.43 -4.31 13.16
C PRO A 113 20.77 -4.65 11.69
N LEU A 114 21.96 -5.18 11.45
CA LEU A 114 22.48 -5.47 10.09
C LEU A 114 22.81 -6.93 9.84
N ASP A 115 22.40 -7.83 10.75
CA ASP A 115 22.57 -9.26 10.53
C ASP A 115 21.55 -9.74 9.49
N ASN A 116 22.03 -9.83 8.25
CA ASN A 116 21.41 -10.48 7.10
C ASN A 116 20.07 -9.87 6.67
N SER A 117 20.03 -8.54 6.61
CA SER A 117 18.88 -7.76 6.16
C SER A 117 18.93 -7.43 4.67
N VAL A 118 17.76 -7.19 4.07
CA VAL A 118 17.65 -6.47 2.79
C VAL A 118 17.32 -5.01 3.11
N VAL A 119 18.13 -4.08 2.63
CA VAL A 119 18.02 -2.65 2.89
C VAL A 119 17.96 -1.88 1.57
N VAL A 120 16.85 -1.22 1.32
CA VAL A 120 16.53 -0.53 0.06
C VAL A 120 16.34 0.95 0.35
N GLY A 121 17.30 1.78 -0.07
CA GLY A 121 17.38 3.19 0.34
C GLY A 121 17.91 3.32 1.77
N ASN A 122 19.18 3.74 1.89
CA ASN A 122 19.89 3.96 3.15
C ASN A 122 21.03 4.95 2.87
N SER A 123 21.35 5.86 3.80
CA SER A 123 22.18 7.08 3.61
C SER A 123 21.44 8.30 3.00
N LEU A 124 22.01 9.50 3.19
CA LEU A 124 21.46 10.82 2.85
C LEU A 124 21.12 10.95 1.36
N GLY A 125 19.85 11.25 1.04
CA GLY A 125 19.40 11.58 -0.31
C GLY A 125 19.43 10.41 -1.29
N THR A 126 19.70 9.20 -0.82
CA THR A 126 19.81 8.00 -1.66
C THR A 126 18.46 7.48 -2.12
N THR A 127 18.43 6.79 -3.26
CA THR A 127 17.25 6.10 -3.78
C THR A 127 17.56 4.63 -4.11
N GLY A 128 16.95 3.70 -3.38
CA GLY A 128 17.00 2.27 -3.69
C GLY A 128 15.72 1.77 -4.34
N THR A 129 15.84 0.88 -5.33
CA THR A 129 14.70 0.16 -5.93
C THR A 129 14.98 -1.34 -6.00
N LEU A 130 14.17 -2.16 -5.35
CA LEU A 130 14.20 -3.63 -5.48
C LEU A 130 12.94 -4.10 -6.21
N ASN A 131 13.13 -4.75 -7.35
CA ASN A 131 12.07 -5.31 -8.17
C ASN A 131 12.14 -6.84 -8.09
N VAL A 132 11.11 -7.47 -7.53
CA VAL A 132 10.95 -8.93 -7.47
C VAL A 132 9.82 -9.29 -8.43
N SER A 133 10.19 -9.75 -9.63
CA SER A 133 9.25 -9.96 -10.75
C SER A 133 9.24 -11.43 -11.15
N GLY A 134 8.34 -12.20 -10.53
CA GLY A 134 8.28 -13.67 -10.64
C GLY A 134 9.46 -14.45 -10.02
N GLY A 135 10.41 -13.75 -9.37
CA GLY A 135 11.48 -14.34 -8.57
C GLY A 135 11.13 -14.41 -7.08
N ALA A 136 12.06 -14.91 -6.27
CA ALA A 136 11.91 -15.04 -4.82
C ALA A 136 13.08 -14.41 -4.07
N VAL A 137 12.78 -13.74 -2.95
CA VAL A 137 13.76 -13.24 -1.98
C VAL A 137 13.35 -13.71 -0.60
N SER A 138 14.26 -14.36 0.13
CA SER A 138 14.09 -14.72 1.53
C SER A 138 15.21 -14.09 2.35
N ALA A 139 14.86 -13.37 3.41
CA ALA A 139 15.82 -12.74 4.31
C ALA A 139 15.21 -12.56 5.71
N PRO A 140 15.98 -12.56 6.81
CA PRO A 140 15.50 -12.18 8.13
C PRO A 140 14.65 -10.90 8.13
N MET A 141 15.12 -9.83 7.51
CA MET A 141 14.53 -8.50 7.67
C MET A 141 14.51 -7.71 6.36
N LEU A 142 13.50 -6.84 6.21
CA LEU A 142 13.37 -5.89 5.11
C LEU A 142 13.25 -4.46 5.62
N PHE A 143 14.13 -3.58 5.18
CA PHE A 143 14.10 -2.15 5.42
C PHE A 143 13.94 -1.38 4.10
N VAL A 144 12.93 -0.52 4.02
CA VAL A 144 12.61 0.25 2.81
C VAL A 144 12.50 1.73 3.18
N GLY A 145 13.44 2.55 2.72
CA GLY A 145 13.55 3.96 3.10
C GLY A 145 13.91 4.12 4.57
N GLN A 146 15.20 3.97 4.88
CA GLN A 146 15.73 4.04 6.23
C GLN A 146 16.66 5.24 6.45
N ALA A 147 16.46 5.95 7.55
CA ALA A 147 17.39 6.99 8.00
C ALA A 147 18.62 6.38 8.67
N ASP A 148 19.77 6.98 8.42
CA ASP A 148 21.05 6.63 9.06
C ASP A 148 21.59 7.85 9.82
N GLY A 149 21.45 7.91 11.14
CA GLY A 149 21.95 9.04 11.93
C GLY A 149 21.44 10.41 11.46
N LEU A 150 20.12 10.58 11.36
CA LEU A 150 19.43 11.78 10.81
C LEU A 150 19.62 12.02 9.30
N ARG A 151 20.16 11.05 8.54
CA ARG A 151 20.32 11.13 7.08
C ARG A 151 19.13 10.44 6.37
N PRO A 152 18.10 11.16 5.88
CA PRO A 152 16.94 10.56 5.24
C PRO A 152 17.26 9.93 3.88
N SER A 153 16.55 8.86 3.52
CA SER A 153 16.67 8.12 2.25
C SER A 153 15.30 7.79 1.63
N THR A 154 15.30 7.37 0.36
CA THR A 154 14.12 6.85 -0.34
C THR A 154 14.31 5.39 -0.73
N GLY A 155 13.36 4.52 -0.41
CA GLY A 155 13.35 3.12 -0.80
C GLY A 155 12.05 2.74 -1.50
N THR A 156 12.14 1.95 -2.57
CA THR A 156 11.00 1.36 -3.27
C THR A 156 11.19 -0.14 -3.43
N VAL A 157 10.21 -0.96 -3.05
CA VAL A 157 10.16 -2.38 -3.37
C VAL A 157 8.92 -2.68 -4.21
N ASN A 158 9.09 -3.32 -5.35
CA ASN A 158 7.99 -3.77 -6.21
C ASN A 158 8.00 -5.29 -6.29
N ILE A 159 6.93 -5.92 -5.81
CA ILE A 159 6.72 -7.37 -5.85
C ILE A 159 5.60 -7.62 -6.86
N THR A 160 5.95 -8.22 -8.01
CA THR A 160 5.10 -8.27 -9.20
C THR A 160 5.19 -9.62 -9.91
N ALA A 161 4.23 -9.90 -10.80
CA ALA A 161 4.24 -11.07 -11.70
C ALA A 161 4.46 -12.42 -10.98
N GLY A 162 3.89 -12.60 -9.79
CA GLY A 162 4.07 -13.82 -8.98
C GLY A 162 5.33 -13.83 -8.11
N GLY A 163 6.03 -12.69 -8.02
CA GLY A 163 7.23 -12.56 -7.20
C GLY A 163 6.95 -12.68 -5.70
N GLN A 164 7.95 -13.10 -4.93
CA GLN A 164 7.80 -13.35 -3.50
C GLN A 164 8.92 -12.71 -2.68
N PHE A 165 8.56 -12.02 -1.59
CA PHE A 165 9.50 -11.62 -0.55
C PHE A 165 9.07 -12.23 0.78
N ASN A 166 9.96 -12.98 1.43
CA ASN A 166 9.74 -13.64 2.71
C ASN A 166 10.69 -13.09 3.78
N ALA A 167 10.14 -12.32 4.73
CA ALA A 167 10.83 -11.81 5.90
C ALA A 167 10.79 -12.84 7.04
N THR A 168 11.93 -13.45 7.37
CA THR A 168 12.00 -14.65 8.23
C THR A 168 12.28 -14.39 9.70
N LEU A 169 12.38 -13.12 10.13
CA LEU A 169 12.57 -12.80 11.55
C LEU A 169 11.30 -13.13 12.35
N ASP A 170 11.46 -14.00 13.34
CA ASP A 170 10.48 -14.15 14.43
C ASP A 170 10.56 -12.91 15.35
N SER A 171 9.48 -12.12 15.35
CA SER A 171 9.34 -10.91 16.17
C SER A 171 8.70 -11.18 17.54
N SER A 172 8.30 -12.42 17.82
CA SER A 172 7.60 -12.82 19.05
C SER A 172 8.49 -12.74 20.30
N ALA A 173 7.89 -12.96 21.47
CA ALA A 173 8.61 -13.03 22.74
C ALA A 173 9.67 -14.16 22.79
N THR A 174 9.58 -15.16 21.92
CA THR A 174 10.55 -16.27 21.79
C THR A 174 11.52 -16.10 20.62
N GLY A 175 11.32 -15.09 19.78
CA GLY A 175 12.17 -14.82 18.62
C GLY A 175 13.56 -14.31 19.01
N PRO A 176 14.52 -14.26 18.06
CA PRO A 176 15.88 -13.80 18.34
C PRO A 176 15.98 -12.28 18.57
N LEU A 177 14.99 -11.50 18.11
CA LEU A 177 14.85 -10.07 18.38
C LEU A 177 13.41 -9.72 18.79
N PRO A 178 12.98 -10.05 20.03
CA PRO A 178 11.62 -9.82 20.49
C PRO A 178 11.21 -8.36 20.38
N GLY A 179 10.02 -8.10 19.85
CA GLY A 179 9.50 -6.74 19.69
C GLY A 179 10.12 -5.95 18.53
N PHE A 180 10.99 -6.54 17.71
CA PHE A 180 11.56 -5.88 16.53
C PHE A 180 10.82 -6.27 15.23
N PRO A 181 10.34 -5.31 14.40
CA PRO A 181 9.67 -5.62 13.13
C PRO A 181 10.57 -6.30 12.08
N ALA A 182 10.09 -7.42 11.53
CA ALA A 182 10.71 -8.10 10.40
C ALA A 182 10.66 -7.25 9.11
N ILE A 183 9.61 -6.42 8.95
CA ILE A 183 9.48 -5.49 7.82
C ILE A 183 9.33 -4.06 8.36
N SER A 184 10.11 -3.13 7.81
CA SER A 184 10.12 -1.71 8.17
C SER A 184 10.08 -0.82 6.92
N ILE A 185 9.10 0.09 6.84
CA ILE A 185 8.88 0.99 5.69
C ILE A 185 8.86 2.44 6.18
N GLY A 186 9.73 3.33 5.66
CA GLY A 186 9.79 4.73 6.10
C GLY A 186 10.35 4.88 7.52
N ARG A 187 11.44 4.18 7.82
CA ARG A 187 12.00 4.11 9.19
C ARG A 187 13.01 5.23 9.43
N GLY A 188 12.55 6.29 10.11
CA GLY A 188 13.40 7.40 10.55
C GLY A 188 13.00 8.73 9.90
N LEU A 189 13.18 9.84 10.64
CA LEU A 189 12.76 11.18 10.24
C LEU A 189 13.12 11.52 8.78
N GLY A 190 12.13 11.98 8.02
CA GLY A 190 12.27 12.42 6.62
C GLY A 190 12.53 11.33 5.58
N SER A 191 12.68 10.05 5.98
CA SER A 191 12.83 8.95 5.04
C SER A 191 11.50 8.57 4.41
N VAL A 192 11.55 8.04 3.18
CA VAL A 192 10.36 7.63 2.41
C VAL A 192 10.52 6.18 1.99
N GLY A 193 9.67 5.29 2.51
CA GLY A 193 9.59 3.90 2.07
C GLY A 193 8.31 3.65 1.30
N THR A 194 8.41 2.95 0.17
CA THR A 194 7.24 2.47 -0.60
C THR A 194 7.39 0.99 -0.89
N ILE A 195 6.36 0.19 -0.59
CA ILE A 195 6.23 -1.17 -1.09
C ILE A 195 4.98 -1.26 -1.96
N ASN A 196 5.11 -1.83 -3.16
CA ASN A 196 4.02 -2.16 -4.05
C ASN A 196 3.97 -3.70 -4.22
N VAL A 197 2.87 -4.33 -3.84
CA VAL A 197 2.61 -5.75 -4.10
C VAL A 197 1.46 -5.84 -5.09
N SER A 198 1.74 -6.27 -6.32
CA SER A 198 0.79 -6.16 -7.44
C SER A 198 0.74 -7.42 -8.31
N GLY A 199 -0.46 -7.82 -8.71
CA GLY A 199 -0.70 -8.98 -9.57
C GLY A 199 -0.90 -10.27 -8.78
N ALA A 200 -1.74 -11.16 -9.31
CA ALA A 200 -2.03 -12.46 -8.71
C ALA A 200 -0.76 -13.29 -8.45
N GLY A 201 -0.67 -13.87 -7.26
CA GLY A 201 0.47 -14.67 -6.81
C GLY A 201 1.66 -13.86 -6.28
N SER A 202 1.69 -12.53 -6.46
CA SER A 202 2.71 -11.67 -5.87
C SER A 202 2.51 -11.57 -4.35
N ARG A 203 3.55 -11.88 -3.56
CA ARG A 203 3.42 -12.02 -2.10
C ARG A 203 4.54 -11.33 -1.32
N LEU A 204 4.17 -10.56 -0.30
CA LEU A 204 5.06 -10.17 0.80
C LEU A 204 4.64 -10.92 2.06
N GLU A 205 5.57 -11.57 2.73
CA GLU A 205 5.29 -12.41 3.89
C GLU A 205 6.22 -12.12 5.05
N ALA A 206 5.67 -12.10 6.26
CA ALA A 206 6.39 -12.10 7.54
C ALA A 206 5.65 -13.05 8.49
N SER A 207 5.71 -14.36 8.20
CA SER A 207 4.81 -15.38 8.78
C SER A 207 4.85 -15.55 10.31
N VAL A 208 5.89 -15.03 10.97
CA VAL A 208 6.05 -14.91 12.44
C VAL A 208 6.56 -13.52 12.86
N GLY A 209 6.65 -12.60 11.91
CA GLY A 209 7.24 -11.28 12.08
C GLY A 209 6.19 -10.18 12.21
N MET A 210 6.57 -9.07 12.85
CA MET A 210 5.79 -7.83 12.85
C MET A 210 6.14 -6.96 11.64
N MET A 211 5.21 -6.13 11.21
CA MET A 211 5.43 -5.11 10.15
C MET A 211 5.26 -3.71 10.74
N SER A 212 6.16 -2.78 10.43
CA SER A 212 6.07 -1.38 10.85
C SER A 212 6.21 -0.41 9.69
N LEU A 213 5.26 0.51 9.59
CA LEU A 213 5.24 1.62 8.65
C LEU A 213 5.41 2.93 9.41
N ALA A 214 6.18 3.85 8.82
CA ALA A 214 6.23 5.25 9.18
C ALA A 214 6.55 5.54 10.66
N ARG A 215 7.51 4.80 11.24
CA ARG A 215 7.89 4.96 12.66
C ARG A 215 8.24 6.42 13.02
N GLU A 216 8.85 7.13 12.08
CA GLU A 216 9.23 8.57 12.16
C GLU A 216 9.26 9.26 10.79
N GLY A 217 9.25 8.50 9.68
CA GLY A 217 9.23 9.01 8.30
C GLY A 217 7.90 8.71 7.61
N ASN A 218 7.93 8.63 6.28
CA ASN A 218 6.75 8.35 5.45
C ASN A 218 6.79 6.90 4.95
N GLY A 219 5.76 6.11 5.23
CA GLY A 219 5.68 4.70 4.85
C GLY A 219 4.44 4.40 4.02
N THR A 220 4.62 3.95 2.77
CA THR A 220 3.52 3.57 1.86
C THR A 220 3.54 2.07 1.58
N LEU A 221 2.38 1.43 1.65
CA LEU A 221 2.16 0.06 1.19
C LEU A 221 0.94 0.03 0.25
N ASN A 222 1.15 -0.31 -1.01
CA ASN A 222 0.07 -0.54 -1.98
C ASN A 222 -0.05 -2.04 -2.27
N VAL A 223 -1.19 -2.62 -1.98
CA VAL A 223 -1.55 -4.01 -2.27
C VAL A 223 -2.66 -3.98 -3.31
N GLN A 224 -2.40 -4.46 -4.53
CA GLN A 224 -3.32 -4.24 -5.65
C GLN A 224 -3.35 -5.40 -6.66
N ALA A 225 -4.41 -5.46 -7.47
CA ALA A 225 -4.56 -6.41 -8.58
C ALA A 225 -4.30 -7.90 -8.22
N GLY A 226 -4.71 -8.34 -7.02
CA GLY A 226 -4.53 -9.73 -6.56
C GLY A 226 -3.22 -10.01 -5.82
N GLY A 227 -2.40 -8.99 -5.52
CA GLY A 227 -1.22 -9.13 -4.64
C GLY A 227 -1.61 -9.33 -3.17
N VAL A 228 -0.78 -10.03 -2.40
CA VAL A 228 -1.07 -10.38 -0.99
C VAL A 228 0.08 -9.99 -0.06
N VAL A 229 -0.26 -9.41 1.09
CA VAL A 229 0.65 -9.18 2.21
C VAL A 229 0.18 -10.01 3.40
N ALA A 230 1.04 -10.87 3.94
CA ALA A 230 0.72 -11.73 5.09
C ALA A 230 1.69 -11.46 6.24
N VAL A 231 1.17 -11.16 7.43
CA VAL A 231 1.95 -10.81 8.63
C VAL A 231 1.45 -11.65 9.80
N GLY A 232 2.33 -12.47 10.38
CA GLY A 232 2.00 -13.39 11.47
C GLY A 232 2.03 -12.74 12.87
N ASN A 233 1.93 -11.42 12.95
CA ASN A 233 2.02 -10.63 14.17
C ASN A 233 1.47 -9.20 13.91
N THR A 234 1.56 -8.29 14.87
CA THR A 234 1.02 -6.92 14.76
C THR A 234 1.59 -6.13 13.58
N VAL A 235 0.69 -5.40 12.89
CA VAL A 235 1.02 -4.40 11.88
C VAL A 235 0.89 -3.01 12.50
N PHE A 236 1.98 -2.23 12.52
CA PHE A 236 2.04 -0.89 13.11
C PHE A 236 2.06 0.18 12.02
N LEU A 237 1.05 1.05 11.97
CA LEU A 237 1.01 2.20 11.07
C LEU A 237 1.21 3.49 11.88
N SER A 238 2.42 4.04 11.85
CA SER A 238 2.78 5.34 12.43
C SER A 238 2.58 5.48 13.96
N THR A 239 3.13 4.55 14.74
CA THR A 239 2.75 4.32 16.15
C THR A 239 3.71 4.85 17.23
N ILE A 240 4.76 5.60 16.87
CA ILE A 240 5.88 5.94 17.80
C ILE A 240 6.26 7.43 17.81
N SER A 241 6.02 8.17 16.73
CA SER A 241 6.38 9.58 16.62
C SER A 241 5.31 10.34 15.85
N SER A 242 4.96 11.54 16.33
CA SER A 242 4.04 12.46 15.67
C SER A 242 4.52 12.95 14.29
N ALA A 243 5.80 12.76 13.95
CA ALA A 243 6.34 13.02 12.62
C ALA A 243 6.05 11.91 11.59
N GLY A 244 5.59 10.73 12.03
CA GLY A 244 5.28 9.61 11.14
C GLY A 244 4.05 9.86 10.27
N SER A 245 4.09 9.39 9.02
CA SER A 245 2.90 9.31 8.15
C SER A 245 2.84 7.99 7.38
N ALA A 246 1.86 7.15 7.70
CA ALA A 246 1.61 5.88 7.04
C ALA A 246 0.45 5.96 6.04
N THR A 247 0.57 5.26 4.91
CA THR A 247 -0.54 5.03 3.98
C THR A 247 -0.52 3.58 3.54
N VAL A 248 -1.57 2.84 3.87
CA VAL A 248 -1.80 1.46 3.41
C VAL A 248 -3.02 1.48 2.51
N ARG A 249 -2.88 1.01 1.27
CA ARG A 249 -3.97 0.90 0.30
C ARG A 249 -4.11 -0.53 -0.18
N VAL A 250 -5.28 -1.13 0.01
CA VAL A 250 -5.64 -2.47 -0.47
C VAL A 250 -6.76 -2.32 -1.51
N ASP A 251 -6.44 -2.52 -2.78
CA ASP A 251 -7.26 -2.10 -3.92
C ASP A 251 -7.46 -3.20 -4.97
N GLY A 252 -8.72 -3.63 -5.12
CA GLY A 252 -9.13 -4.60 -6.14
C GLY A 252 -9.34 -6.01 -5.61
N SER A 253 -10.18 -6.78 -6.31
CA SER A 253 -10.51 -8.16 -5.96
C SER A 253 -9.27 -9.04 -5.80
N GLY A 254 -9.23 -9.80 -4.70
CA GLY A 254 -8.13 -10.70 -4.36
C GLY A 254 -6.89 -10.01 -3.79
N SER A 255 -6.88 -8.68 -3.68
CA SER A 255 -5.83 -7.98 -2.93
C SER A 255 -6.11 -8.00 -1.44
N MET A 256 -5.11 -8.42 -0.66
CA MET A 256 -5.30 -8.70 0.75
C MET A 256 -4.12 -8.29 1.62
N LEU A 257 -4.40 -7.64 2.75
CA LEU A 257 -3.49 -7.55 3.90
C LEU A 257 -4.03 -8.46 5.01
N ASP A 258 -3.34 -9.57 5.29
CA ASP A 258 -3.74 -10.59 6.27
C ASP A 258 -2.80 -10.57 7.49
N ALA A 259 -3.28 -10.03 8.60
CA ALA A 259 -2.66 -10.11 9.93
C ALA A 259 -3.17 -11.33 10.73
N GLY A 260 -4.04 -12.16 10.16
CA GLY A 260 -4.65 -13.31 10.81
C GLY A 260 -5.56 -12.91 11.97
N SER A 261 -5.19 -13.31 13.18
CA SER A 261 -5.87 -12.94 14.44
C SER A 261 -5.16 -11.79 15.17
N HIS A 262 -4.16 -11.15 14.57
CA HIS A 262 -3.37 -10.09 15.19
C HIS A 262 -3.94 -8.70 14.90
N ASP A 263 -3.33 -7.70 15.55
CA ASP A 263 -3.75 -6.32 15.49
C ASP A 263 -3.18 -5.58 14.27
N ILE A 264 -3.98 -4.66 13.73
CA ILE A 264 -3.56 -3.63 12.77
C ILE A 264 -3.80 -2.29 13.46
N LEU A 265 -2.71 -1.60 13.82
CA LEU A 265 -2.72 -0.37 14.60
C LEU A 265 -2.59 0.84 13.66
N VAL A 266 -3.68 1.56 13.43
CA VAL A 266 -3.79 2.69 12.48
C VAL A 266 -3.67 4.01 13.25
N GLY A 267 -2.49 4.62 13.26
CA GLY A 267 -2.29 5.96 13.84
C GLY A 267 -2.63 5.99 15.33
N ILE A 268 -2.15 4.98 16.06
CA ILE A 268 -2.37 4.77 17.50
C ILE A 268 -1.10 4.27 18.17
N ALA A 269 -0.93 4.54 19.47
CA ALA A 269 0.18 4.01 20.26
C ALA A 269 0.02 2.48 20.49
N ASN A 270 1.12 1.82 20.87
CA ASN A 270 1.15 0.39 21.17
C ASN A 270 0.25 -0.05 22.35
N SER A 271 -0.20 0.89 23.19
CA SER A 271 -1.11 0.69 24.31
C SER A 271 -2.59 0.53 23.91
N LYS A 272 -2.95 0.72 22.63
CA LYS A 272 -4.35 0.78 22.15
C LYS A 272 -5.18 1.82 22.93
N THR A 273 -4.59 3.00 23.16
CA THR A 273 -5.24 4.15 23.81
C THR A 273 -5.12 5.38 22.91
N ASN A 274 -6.03 6.35 23.06
CA ASN A 274 -6.01 7.64 22.37
C ASN A 274 -4.90 8.57 22.94
N ASP A 275 -3.64 8.17 22.81
CA ASP A 275 -2.45 8.90 23.25
C ASP A 275 -1.93 9.79 22.10
N PRO A 276 -1.93 11.13 22.20
CA PRO A 276 -1.59 12.04 21.10
C PRO A 276 -0.12 11.97 20.61
N ASN A 277 0.73 11.11 21.18
CA ASN A 277 2.16 11.01 20.83
C ASN A 277 2.48 10.15 19.58
N HIS A 278 1.47 9.74 18.79
CA HIS A 278 1.65 9.01 17.54
C HIS A 278 1.48 9.91 16.29
N GLY A 279 1.92 9.42 15.13
CA GLY A 279 1.80 10.13 13.86
C GLY A 279 0.46 9.90 13.17
N THR A 280 0.44 10.15 11.86
CA THR A 280 -0.75 9.98 11.02
C THR A 280 -0.75 8.63 10.29
N ALA A 281 -1.91 8.01 10.11
CA ALA A 281 -2.03 6.81 9.29
C ALA A 281 -3.35 6.76 8.55
N VAL A 282 -3.31 6.36 7.28
CA VAL A 282 -4.51 6.01 6.50
C VAL A 282 -4.46 4.51 6.19
N LEU A 283 -5.53 3.81 6.57
CA LEU A 283 -5.83 2.45 6.09
C LEU A 283 -7.01 2.55 5.12
N ASP A 284 -6.76 2.17 3.88
CA ASP A 284 -7.63 2.44 2.73
C ASP A 284 -7.94 1.12 2.02
N VAL A 285 -9.17 0.64 2.14
CA VAL A 285 -9.58 -0.71 1.71
C VAL A 285 -10.72 -0.56 0.72
N ARG A 286 -10.51 -0.94 -0.54
CA ARG A 286 -11.40 -0.52 -1.63
C ARG A 286 -11.52 -1.49 -2.80
N ASN A 287 -12.59 -1.33 -3.57
CA ASN A 287 -12.85 -2.01 -4.85
C ASN A 287 -12.76 -3.56 -4.78
N GLY A 288 -13.18 -4.14 -3.66
CA GLY A 288 -13.10 -5.58 -3.40
C GLY A 288 -11.77 -6.07 -2.82
N GLY A 289 -10.89 -5.16 -2.38
CA GLY A 289 -9.76 -5.48 -1.52
C GLY A 289 -10.20 -5.85 -0.10
N GLU A 290 -9.39 -6.65 0.59
CA GLU A 290 -9.68 -7.19 1.93
C GLU A 290 -8.55 -6.87 2.93
N VAL A 291 -8.91 -6.45 4.13
CA VAL A 291 -8.00 -6.44 5.29
C VAL A 291 -8.51 -7.42 6.32
N LYS A 292 -7.65 -8.33 6.78
CA LYS A 292 -7.99 -9.37 7.75
C LYS A 292 -7.15 -9.24 9.01
N GLY A 293 -7.81 -9.18 10.16
CA GLY A 293 -7.19 -8.86 11.45
C GLY A 293 -8.06 -7.89 12.27
N THR A 294 -7.67 -7.64 13.53
CA THR A 294 -8.38 -6.69 14.40
C THR A 294 -7.84 -5.28 14.16
N VAL A 295 -8.67 -4.37 13.65
CA VAL A 295 -8.24 -3.00 13.30
C VAL A 295 -8.51 -2.05 14.47
N TYR A 296 -7.47 -1.34 14.91
CA TYR A 296 -7.59 -0.24 15.87
C TYR A 296 -7.24 1.07 15.17
N VAL A 297 -8.10 2.09 15.29
CA VAL A 297 -7.87 3.42 14.70
C VAL A 297 -7.74 4.43 15.83
N GLY A 298 -6.58 5.10 15.95
CA GLY A 298 -6.38 6.17 16.94
C GLY A 298 -6.70 7.55 16.37
N SER A 299 -6.51 8.61 17.15
CA SER A 299 -6.81 9.99 16.70
C SER A 299 -5.96 10.51 15.53
N GLY A 300 -4.82 9.87 15.25
CA GLY A 300 -4.02 10.12 14.03
C GLY A 300 -4.40 9.19 12.87
N GLY A 301 -5.28 8.23 13.12
CA GLY A 301 -5.73 7.22 12.19
C GLY A 301 -6.96 7.63 11.37
N THR A 302 -7.00 7.17 10.13
CA THR A 302 -8.19 7.17 9.28
C THR A 302 -8.38 5.79 8.66
N LEU A 303 -9.57 5.21 8.83
CA LEU A 303 -10.03 4.05 8.06
C LEU A 303 -10.98 4.55 6.95
N THR A 304 -10.72 4.17 5.71
CA THR A 304 -11.49 4.65 4.55
C THR A 304 -11.64 3.58 3.46
N GLY A 305 -12.59 3.78 2.54
CA GLY A 305 -12.74 2.98 1.32
C GLY A 305 -14.00 2.12 1.32
N ASN A 306 -14.25 1.43 0.20
CA ASN A 306 -15.44 0.58 -0.04
C ASN A 306 -15.11 -0.93 -0.12
N GLY A 307 -14.19 -1.41 0.72
CA GLY A 307 -13.72 -2.78 0.75
C GLY A 307 -14.28 -3.59 1.93
N LEU A 308 -13.58 -4.68 2.26
CA LEU A 308 -13.94 -5.60 3.34
C LEU A 308 -12.89 -5.58 4.46
N ILE A 309 -13.34 -5.44 5.70
CA ILE A 309 -12.58 -5.77 6.90
C ILE A 309 -13.07 -7.12 7.45
N THR A 310 -12.22 -8.14 7.43
CA THR A 310 -12.48 -9.45 8.03
C THR A 310 -11.88 -9.48 9.43
N GLY A 311 -12.68 -9.04 10.40
CA GLY A 311 -12.28 -8.88 11.79
C GLY A 311 -13.02 -7.72 12.47
N ASN A 312 -12.76 -7.52 13.76
CA ASN A 312 -13.37 -6.44 14.53
C ASN A 312 -12.66 -5.10 14.26
N VAL A 313 -13.43 -4.01 14.28
CA VAL A 313 -12.91 -2.63 14.19
C VAL A 313 -13.16 -1.91 15.51
N THR A 314 -12.14 -1.23 16.03
CA THR A 314 -12.26 -0.38 17.22
C THR A 314 -11.65 1.00 16.92
N ASN A 315 -12.50 2.01 16.76
CA ASN A 315 -12.08 3.39 16.59
C ASN A 315 -12.00 4.11 17.95
N LEU A 316 -10.84 4.65 18.27
CA LEU A 316 -10.46 5.23 19.57
C LEU A 316 -10.07 6.70 19.35
N GLY A 317 -11.06 7.51 19.00
CA GLY A 317 -10.90 8.93 18.68
C GLY A 317 -10.45 9.27 17.25
N GLY A 318 -10.30 8.28 16.36
CA GLY A 318 -9.91 8.46 14.97
C GLY A 318 -11.06 8.79 14.02
N THR A 319 -10.75 8.82 12.72
CA THR A 319 -11.75 9.06 11.67
C THR A 319 -12.10 7.78 10.91
N VAL A 320 -13.40 7.53 10.68
CA VAL A 320 -13.87 6.50 9.75
C VAL A 320 -14.65 7.14 8.61
N LYS A 321 -14.30 6.81 7.37
CA LYS A 321 -14.91 7.32 6.13
C LYS A 321 -15.31 6.15 5.25
N PRO A 322 -16.49 5.52 5.49
CA PRO A 322 -16.97 4.46 4.64
C PRO A 322 -17.06 4.93 3.19
N GLY A 323 -16.76 4.05 2.23
CA GLY A 323 -16.89 4.35 0.81
C GLY A 323 -15.62 4.83 0.10
N ASN A 324 -15.66 4.74 -1.23
CA ASN A 324 -14.82 5.53 -2.14
C ASN A 324 -15.57 6.83 -2.55
N SER A 325 -16.52 7.25 -1.71
CA SER A 325 -17.30 8.49 -1.81
C SER A 325 -18.01 8.71 -3.15
N PRO A 326 -19.21 8.11 -3.39
CA PRO A 326 -19.94 7.21 -2.47
C PRO A 326 -19.54 5.72 -2.50
N GLY A 327 -19.73 4.99 -1.40
CA GLY A 327 -19.70 3.52 -1.38
C GLY A 327 -19.90 2.86 -0.01
N THR A 328 -19.92 1.52 0.02
CA THR A 328 -20.10 0.74 1.27
C THR A 328 -18.78 0.17 1.78
N LEU A 329 -18.43 0.45 3.04
CA LEU A 329 -17.37 -0.26 3.77
C LEU A 329 -18.00 -1.41 4.56
N HIS A 330 -17.55 -2.63 4.35
CA HIS A 330 -18.04 -3.80 5.06
C HIS A 330 -17.13 -4.19 6.22
N VAL A 331 -17.70 -4.49 7.39
CA VAL A 331 -17.01 -5.04 8.56
C VAL A 331 -17.63 -6.39 8.92
N ALA A 332 -16.92 -7.46 8.58
CA ALA A 332 -17.26 -8.84 8.95
C ALA A 332 -16.77 -9.15 10.37
N GLY A 333 -17.36 -8.45 11.33
CA GLY A 333 -17.04 -8.50 12.76
C GLY A 333 -17.91 -7.50 13.54
N ASP A 334 -17.49 -7.20 14.76
CA ASP A 334 -18.05 -6.09 15.55
C ASP A 334 -17.39 -4.76 15.19
N TYR A 335 -18.14 -3.67 15.35
CA TYR A 335 -17.62 -2.30 15.25
C TYR A 335 -17.86 -1.56 16.58
N SER A 336 -16.79 -1.06 17.17
CA SER A 336 -16.84 -0.19 18.35
C SER A 336 -16.21 1.16 18.03
N GLN A 337 -16.80 2.24 18.51
CA GLN A 337 -16.19 3.56 18.48
C GLN A 337 -16.39 4.29 19.81
N ASP A 338 -15.29 4.80 20.36
CA ASP A 338 -15.20 5.70 21.51
C ASP A 338 -14.51 6.99 21.04
N GLY A 339 -15.26 8.09 21.00
CA GLY A 339 -14.78 9.37 20.48
C GLY A 339 -14.64 9.40 18.95
N GLY A 340 -14.18 10.53 18.41
CA GLY A 340 -13.78 10.66 17.00
C GLY A 340 -14.94 10.93 16.04
N LEU A 341 -14.70 10.67 14.75
CA LEU A 341 -15.55 11.15 13.65
C LEU A 341 -15.92 10.02 12.68
N ILE A 342 -17.20 9.88 12.36
CA ILE A 342 -17.67 9.17 11.16
C ILE A 342 -18.07 10.22 10.11
N VAL A 343 -17.56 10.09 8.89
CA VAL A 343 -17.97 10.93 7.75
C VAL A 343 -18.77 10.09 6.77
N ILE A 344 -19.97 10.57 6.41
CA ILE A 344 -20.88 9.96 5.43
C ILE A 344 -21.11 10.97 4.30
N GLU A 345 -20.63 10.69 3.10
CA GLU A 345 -20.89 11.54 1.93
C GLU A 345 -22.21 11.15 1.25
N ILE A 346 -22.97 12.15 0.80
CA ILE A 346 -24.28 11.98 0.15
C ILE A 346 -24.28 12.79 -1.15
N ALA A 347 -24.10 12.10 -2.28
CA ALA A 347 -24.08 12.69 -3.62
C ALA A 347 -25.40 12.51 -4.40
N GLY A 348 -26.35 11.74 -3.86
CA GLY A 348 -27.67 11.55 -4.48
C GLY A 348 -28.57 10.54 -3.77
N PRO A 349 -29.82 10.35 -4.24
CA PRO A 349 -30.84 9.52 -3.56
C PRO A 349 -30.47 8.05 -3.36
N SER A 350 -29.52 7.53 -4.14
CA SER A 350 -29.00 6.16 -4.05
C SER A 350 -27.47 6.14 -4.12
N ALA A 351 -26.82 7.26 -3.84
CA ALA A 351 -25.40 7.49 -4.01
C ALA A 351 -24.87 8.16 -2.74
N PHE A 352 -24.70 7.34 -1.70
CA PHE A 352 -24.25 7.75 -0.37
C PHE A 352 -23.41 6.65 0.28
N ASP A 353 -22.61 7.05 1.28
CA ASP A 353 -21.75 6.13 2.01
C ASP A 353 -22.53 5.27 3.03
N ILE A 354 -22.08 4.02 3.21
CA ILE A 354 -22.66 3.08 4.16
C ILE A 354 -21.56 2.36 4.94
N LEU A 355 -21.65 2.37 6.28
CA LEU A 355 -20.92 1.44 7.14
C LEU A 355 -21.78 0.20 7.39
N ASP A 356 -21.40 -0.94 6.82
CA ASP A 356 -22.17 -2.19 6.89
C ASP A 356 -21.47 -3.20 7.78
N VAL A 357 -21.98 -3.41 8.99
CA VAL A 357 -21.36 -4.22 10.04
C VAL A 357 -22.17 -5.50 10.23
N THR A 358 -21.49 -6.65 10.25
CA THR A 358 -22.17 -7.97 10.33
C THR A 358 -22.71 -8.26 11.73
N ASN A 359 -21.99 -7.85 12.78
CA ASN A 359 -22.34 -8.11 14.17
C ASN A 359 -22.78 -6.82 14.89
N ALA A 360 -22.35 -6.62 16.14
CA ALA A 360 -22.77 -5.49 16.96
C ALA A 360 -22.06 -4.20 16.56
N VAL A 361 -22.79 -3.08 16.68
CA VAL A 361 -22.23 -1.73 16.58
C VAL A 361 -22.42 -1.02 17.92
N MET A 362 -21.34 -0.52 18.50
CA MET A 362 -21.33 0.31 19.69
C MET A 362 -20.70 1.66 19.38
N LEU A 363 -21.43 2.75 19.59
CA LEU A 363 -20.97 4.12 19.46
C LEU A 363 -21.08 4.83 20.81
N ASP A 364 -19.99 5.42 21.28
CA ASP A 364 -19.89 6.24 22.49
C ASP A 364 -19.16 7.56 22.14
N ASN A 365 -19.72 8.71 22.53
CA ASN A 365 -19.12 10.04 22.32
C ASN A 365 -18.73 10.32 20.84
N VAL A 366 -19.60 9.91 19.90
CA VAL A 366 -19.30 9.94 18.45
C VAL A 366 -19.91 11.17 17.78
N LEU A 367 -19.13 11.83 16.92
CA LEU A 367 -19.65 12.79 15.95
C LEU A 367 -19.85 12.11 14.58
N ILE A 368 -21.07 12.19 14.04
CA ILE A 368 -21.41 11.72 12.70
C ILE A 368 -21.69 12.93 11.81
N ARG A 369 -20.87 13.10 10.77
CA ARG A 369 -20.92 14.21 9.83
C ARG A 369 -21.46 13.74 8.48
N PHE A 370 -22.59 14.29 8.06
CA PHE A 370 -23.13 14.10 6.72
C PHE A 370 -22.61 15.20 5.80
N VAL A 371 -21.91 14.84 4.72
CA VAL A 371 -21.37 15.80 3.75
C VAL A 371 -22.15 15.66 2.45
N PHE A 372 -22.98 16.65 2.13
CA PHE A 372 -23.69 16.67 0.84
C PHE A 372 -22.75 17.17 -0.27
N THR A 373 -22.53 16.35 -1.29
CA THR A 373 -21.53 16.57 -2.34
C THR A 373 -22.15 16.66 -3.73
N GLY A 374 -21.37 17.11 -4.72
CA GLY A 374 -21.79 17.18 -6.13
C GLY A 374 -22.98 18.12 -6.41
N GLY A 375 -23.23 19.10 -5.53
CA GLY A 375 -24.39 19.98 -5.59
C GLY A 375 -25.72 19.28 -5.27
N PHE A 376 -25.70 18.14 -4.59
CA PHE A 376 -26.93 17.44 -4.20
C PHE A 376 -27.65 18.13 -3.03
N GLY A 377 -28.96 18.29 -3.15
CA GLY A 377 -29.86 18.75 -2.12
C GLY A 377 -31.03 17.76 -1.95
N PRO A 378 -31.23 17.15 -0.77
CA PRO A 378 -32.30 16.17 -0.56
C PRO A 378 -33.67 16.85 -0.49
N SER A 379 -34.70 16.25 -1.09
CA SER A 379 -36.09 16.66 -0.84
C SER A 379 -36.56 16.20 0.54
N THR A 380 -37.52 16.91 1.10
CA THR A 380 -38.22 16.55 2.35
C THR A 380 -38.74 15.10 2.27
N GLY A 381 -38.44 14.31 3.29
CA GLY A 381 -38.79 12.88 3.36
C GLY A 381 -37.79 11.94 2.68
N ALA A 382 -36.75 12.44 2.00
CA ALA A 382 -35.65 11.59 1.54
C ALA A 382 -34.91 10.98 2.74
N ALA A 383 -34.59 9.69 2.64
CA ALA A 383 -33.95 8.90 3.70
C ALA A 383 -32.67 8.22 3.20
N PHE A 384 -31.67 8.10 4.07
CA PHE A 384 -30.33 7.59 3.76
C PHE A 384 -29.85 6.65 4.87
N ASP A 385 -29.87 5.34 4.61
CA ASP A 385 -29.47 4.28 5.55
C ASP A 385 -27.95 4.13 5.60
N PHE A 386 -27.30 4.96 6.42
CA PHE A 386 -25.84 5.16 6.40
C PHE A 386 -25.04 4.20 7.29
N LEU A 387 -25.67 3.50 8.23
CA LEU A 387 -25.00 2.55 9.10
C LEU A 387 -25.92 1.38 9.44
N LYS A 388 -25.38 0.16 9.39
CA LYS A 388 -26.11 -1.10 9.63
C LYS A 388 -25.32 -2.00 10.56
N GLY A 389 -26.02 -2.68 11.46
CA GLY A 389 -25.48 -3.69 12.38
C GLY A 389 -26.56 -4.68 12.81
N ALA A 390 -26.18 -5.85 13.33
CA ALA A 390 -27.13 -6.81 13.90
C ALA A 390 -27.78 -6.28 15.19
N SER A 391 -27.11 -5.36 15.90
CA SER A 391 -27.63 -4.62 17.05
C SER A 391 -26.88 -3.29 17.20
N LEU A 392 -27.59 -2.23 17.61
CA LEU A 392 -27.01 -0.92 17.89
C LEU A 392 -27.01 -0.65 19.40
N SER A 393 -25.89 -0.12 19.90
CA SER A 393 -25.77 0.55 21.20
C SER A 393 -25.23 1.95 20.96
N LEU A 394 -25.96 2.97 21.39
CA LEU A 394 -25.68 4.37 21.08
C LEU A 394 -25.66 5.17 22.38
N ASP A 395 -24.50 5.70 22.73
CA ASP A 395 -24.32 6.67 23.82
C ASP A 395 -23.62 7.93 23.28
N ASP A 396 -24.00 9.10 23.81
CA ASP A 396 -23.56 10.44 23.39
C ASP A 396 -23.23 10.62 21.89
N VAL A 397 -24.14 10.19 21.00
CA VAL A 397 -23.98 10.33 19.54
C VAL A 397 -24.53 11.68 19.07
N SER A 398 -23.67 12.48 18.47
CA SER A 398 -23.95 13.80 17.90
C SER A 398 -23.91 13.79 16.38
N TYR A 399 -24.62 14.73 15.75
CA TYR A 399 -24.79 14.78 14.30
C TYR A 399 -24.60 16.20 13.76
N GLU A 400 -23.96 16.31 12.60
CA GLU A 400 -23.83 17.57 11.87
C GLU A 400 -23.94 17.39 10.35
N VAL A 401 -24.17 18.49 9.62
CA VAL A 401 -24.35 18.50 8.17
C VAL A 401 -23.47 19.57 7.54
N GLU A 402 -22.70 19.19 6.52
CA GLU A 402 -21.94 20.06 5.64
C GLU A 402 -22.49 20.00 4.20
N GLY A 403 -22.20 21.00 3.38
CA GLY A 403 -22.59 21.05 1.96
C GLY A 403 -23.99 21.62 1.66
N LEU A 404 -24.84 21.81 2.68
CA LEU A 404 -26.18 22.43 2.55
C LEU A 404 -26.26 23.81 3.19
N MET A 405 -27.14 24.68 2.66
CA MET A 405 -27.41 25.99 3.23
C MET A 405 -28.01 25.90 4.65
N ALA A 406 -27.71 26.92 5.47
CA ALA A 406 -28.24 27.03 6.83
C ALA A 406 -29.78 27.01 6.86
N GLY A 407 -30.35 26.27 7.81
CA GLY A 407 -31.80 26.06 7.92
C GLY A 407 -32.28 24.70 7.38
N PHE A 408 -31.41 23.89 6.78
CA PHE A 408 -31.70 22.47 6.56
C PHE A 408 -31.99 21.77 7.90
N SER A 409 -33.05 20.98 7.95
CA SER A 409 -33.45 20.20 9.12
C SER A 409 -33.55 18.73 8.75
N TYR A 410 -33.12 17.86 9.66
CA TYR A 410 -33.13 16.42 9.50
C TYR A 410 -33.48 15.76 10.84
N GLY A 411 -33.71 14.45 10.81
CA GLY A 411 -33.68 13.59 11.98
C GLY A 411 -32.89 12.33 11.67
N VAL A 412 -32.36 11.69 12.70
CA VAL A 412 -31.79 10.34 12.61
C VAL A 412 -32.63 9.40 13.46
N SER A 413 -32.85 8.18 12.97
CA SER A 413 -33.59 7.13 13.67
C SER A 413 -32.90 5.78 13.52
N ASP A 414 -32.87 5.00 14.60
CA ASP A 414 -32.66 3.55 14.56
C ASP A 414 -33.99 2.85 14.23
N LEU A 415 -33.96 1.97 13.23
CA LEU A 415 -34.99 0.97 13.02
C LEU A 415 -34.36 -0.41 12.80
N ASN A 416 -34.43 -1.26 13.83
CA ASN A 416 -33.97 -2.65 13.81
C ASN A 416 -32.48 -2.81 13.42
N GLY A 417 -31.59 -1.97 13.97
CA GLY A 417 -30.14 -2.08 13.70
C GLY A 417 -29.68 -1.27 12.48
N VAL A 418 -30.54 -0.42 11.92
CA VAL A 418 -30.22 0.49 10.81
C VAL A 418 -30.39 1.93 11.26
N LEU A 419 -29.31 2.72 11.20
CA LEU A 419 -29.39 4.17 11.33
C LEU A 419 -29.68 4.81 9.98
N SER A 420 -30.72 5.64 9.94
CA SER A 420 -31.15 6.37 8.75
C SER A 420 -31.26 7.87 9.04
N LEU A 421 -30.66 8.71 8.19
CA LEU A 421 -30.93 10.15 8.19
C LEU A 421 -32.16 10.40 7.31
N THR A 422 -33.15 11.12 7.83
CA THR A 422 -34.32 11.58 7.07
C THR A 422 -34.36 13.10 7.00
N ALA A 423 -34.43 13.67 5.80
CA ALA A 423 -34.62 15.10 5.57
C ALA A 423 -36.01 15.56 6.04
N ARG A 424 -36.07 16.59 6.90
CA ARG A 424 -37.31 17.21 7.42
C ARG A 424 -37.70 18.48 6.68
N THR A 425 -36.76 19.10 5.98
CA THR A 425 -36.97 20.18 5.02
C THR A 425 -36.17 19.88 3.75
N ASP A 426 -36.48 20.58 2.67
CA ASP A 426 -35.69 20.50 1.44
C ASP A 426 -34.29 21.10 1.72
N GLY A 427 -33.26 20.29 1.50
CA GLY A 427 -31.88 20.73 1.53
C GLY A 427 -31.53 21.43 0.22
N SER A 428 -31.03 22.66 0.32
CA SER A 428 -30.48 23.37 -0.84
C SER A 428 -28.95 23.36 -0.73
N PRO A 429 -28.21 22.92 -1.76
CA PRO A 429 -26.76 22.85 -1.73
C PRO A 429 -26.15 24.25 -1.56
N ILE A 430 -25.03 24.33 -0.86
CA ILE A 430 -24.16 25.52 -0.92
C ILE A 430 -23.61 25.58 -2.35
N PRO A 431 -23.77 26.68 -3.09
CA PRO A 431 -23.17 26.81 -4.42
C PRO A 431 -21.65 26.63 -4.31
N GLU A 432 -21.09 25.68 -5.07
CA GLU A 432 -19.64 25.58 -5.21
C GLU A 432 -19.08 26.94 -5.64
N PRO A 433 -17.98 27.43 -5.03
CA PRO A 433 -17.47 28.74 -5.36
C PRO A 433 -17.13 28.78 -6.85
N TYR A 434 -17.54 29.87 -7.52
CA TYR A 434 -17.40 30.08 -8.97
C TYR A 434 -15.95 30.10 -9.48
N THR A 435 -14.96 29.66 -8.70
CA THR A 435 -13.54 29.56 -9.00
C THR A 435 -13.26 28.80 -10.30
N LEU A 436 -14.03 27.75 -10.63
CA LEU A 436 -13.91 27.04 -11.91
C LEU A 436 -14.44 27.88 -13.09
N LEU A 437 -15.53 28.63 -12.87
CA LEU A 437 -16.04 29.59 -13.87
C LEU A 437 -15.04 30.74 -14.09
N LEU A 438 -14.44 31.24 -13.00
CA LEU A 438 -13.42 32.30 -13.03
C LEU A 438 -12.12 31.81 -13.66
N ALA A 439 -11.70 30.58 -13.39
CA ALA A 439 -10.56 29.94 -14.04
C ALA A 439 -10.83 29.71 -15.53
N GLY A 440 -12.03 29.25 -15.90
CA GLY A 440 -12.46 29.10 -17.29
C GLY A 440 -12.48 30.42 -18.06
N VAL A 441 -13.09 31.46 -17.50
CA VAL A 441 -13.10 32.82 -18.07
C VAL A 441 -11.68 33.41 -18.13
N GLY A 442 -10.85 33.18 -17.11
CA GLY A 442 -9.45 33.59 -17.09
C GLY A 442 -8.62 32.90 -18.18
N LEU A 443 -8.81 31.59 -18.38
CA LEU A 443 -8.17 30.83 -19.46
C LEU A 443 -8.65 31.31 -20.83
N LEU A 444 -9.94 31.59 -20.98
CA LEU A 444 -10.54 32.11 -22.21
C LEU A 444 -10.01 33.52 -22.54
N ALA A 445 -9.87 34.38 -21.53
CA ALA A 445 -9.25 35.71 -21.68
C ALA A 445 -7.76 35.63 -22.05
N LEU A 446 -7.01 34.68 -21.48
CA LEU A 446 -5.62 34.39 -21.85
C LEU A 446 -5.49 33.84 -23.28
N LEU A 447 -6.44 33.02 -23.73
CA LEU A 447 -6.51 32.52 -25.10
C LEU A 447 -6.86 33.62 -26.10
N MET A 448 -7.87 34.45 -25.82
CA MET A 448 -8.21 35.60 -26.67
C MET A 448 -7.04 36.58 -26.79
N ARG A 449 -6.34 36.87 -25.69
CA ARG A 449 -5.13 37.72 -25.68
C ARG A 449 -3.93 37.14 -26.44
N ARG A 450 -3.94 35.86 -26.82
CA ARG A 450 -2.93 35.25 -27.71
C ARG A 450 -3.33 35.25 -29.18
N LEU A 451 -4.58 35.59 -29.50
CA LEU A 451 -5.12 35.62 -30.87
C LEU A 451 -5.32 37.06 -31.39
N SER A 452 -5.14 38.05 -30.52
CA SER A 452 -5.04 39.50 -30.79
C SER A 452 -3.61 39.99 -30.69
#